data_AF-A0A3A0ERM0-F1
#
_entry.id   AF-A0A3A0ERM0-F1
#
_cell.length_a   1.000
_cell.length_b   1.000
_cell.length_c   1.000
_cell.angle_alpha   90.00
_cell.angle_beta   90.00
_cell.angle_gamma   90.00
#
_symmetry.space_group_name_H-M   'P 1'
#
loop_
_entity.id
_entity.type
_entity.pdbx_description
1 polymer ?
#
loop_
_entity_poly.entity_id
_entity_poly.type
_entity_poly.pdbx_seq_one_letter_code
_entity_poly.pdbx_strand_id
1 'polypeptide(L)'
;MTASIFTRLPRQRATHIAVMLGLASAAICQAATAADVLVVTDSLHPVQAPAGVRVIELDQAARIEAELAVNLPADPVRATAIVQQRLREGGQDLQRRIARAYQDVADAWGLGLTKLPAVVVDRCYVI
;
A
#
# COMPACT_ATOMS: atom_id res chain seq x y z
N MET A 1 34.06 20.13 63.26
CA MET A 1 34.12 20.69 61.89
C MET A 1 35.28 20.01 61.19
N THR A 2 35.21 19.34 60.04
CA THR A 2 34.22 19.13 58.97
C THR A 2 34.75 17.94 58.13
N ALA A 3 33.85 17.17 57.53
CA ALA A 3 34.11 15.91 56.82
C ALA A 3 34.93 16.07 55.53
N SER A 4 35.52 14.97 55.05
CA SER A 4 35.75 14.75 53.61
C SER A 4 35.77 13.26 53.30
N ILE A 5 34.67 12.80 52.70
CA ILE A 5 34.42 11.46 52.18
C ILE A 5 34.94 11.45 50.74
N PHE A 6 35.92 10.59 50.44
CA PHE A 6 36.49 10.45 49.10
C PHE A 6 35.73 9.34 48.35
N THR A 7 34.78 9.71 47.50
CA THR A 7 34.02 8.78 46.67
C THR A 7 34.82 8.43 45.41
N ARG A 8 35.36 7.21 45.30
CA ARG A 8 35.87 6.67 44.04
C ARG A 8 34.68 6.38 43.10
N LEU A 9 34.53 7.15 42.03
CA LEU A 9 33.57 6.79 40.97
C LEU A 9 34.13 5.67 40.07
N PRO A 10 33.31 4.67 39.71
CA PRO A 10 33.76 3.48 38.98
C PRO A 10 33.85 3.73 37.47
N ARG A 11 35.06 3.50 36.93
CA ARG A 11 35.48 3.50 35.51
C ARG A 11 34.68 2.56 34.58
N GLN A 12 33.71 1.82 35.11
CA GLN A 12 33.00 0.71 34.44
C GLN A 12 31.77 1.17 33.65
N ARG A 13 31.19 2.35 33.96
CA ARG A 13 29.98 2.85 33.26
C ARG A 13 30.26 3.42 31.87
N ALA A 14 31.48 3.91 31.64
CA ALA A 14 31.85 4.56 30.38
C ALA A 14 31.94 3.58 29.20
N THR A 15 32.39 2.34 29.44
CA THR A 15 32.63 1.36 28.37
C THR A 15 31.33 0.80 27.79
N HIS A 16 30.29 0.61 28.61
CA HIS A 16 28.99 0.10 28.14
C HIS A 16 28.22 1.12 27.29
N ILE A 17 28.36 2.41 27.58
CA ILE A 17 27.70 3.48 26.80
C ILE A 17 28.31 3.58 25.40
N ALA A 18 29.62 3.43 25.27
CA ALA A 18 30.32 3.51 23.98
C ALA A 18 29.95 2.34 23.03
N VAL A 19 29.77 1.12 23.56
CA VAL A 19 29.43 -0.06 22.74
C VAL A 19 27.97 -0.02 22.29
N MET A 20 27.04 0.43 23.15
CA MET A 20 25.62 0.58 22.77
C MET A 20 25.42 1.69 21.73
N LEU A 21 26.19 2.78 21.78
CA LEU A 21 26.10 3.87 20.80
C LEU A 21 26.65 3.45 19.42
N GLY A 22 27.68 2.60 19.37
CA GLY A 22 28.23 2.07 18.12
C GLY A 22 27.27 1.12 17.40
N LEU A 23 26.59 0.23 18.15
CA LEU A 23 25.59 -0.71 17.60
C LEU A 23 24.32 -0.01 17.09
N ALA A 24 23.90 1.10 17.71
CA ALA A 24 22.79 1.92 17.23
C ALA A 24 23.10 2.63 15.90
N SER A 25 24.37 2.92 15.63
CA SER A 25 24.79 3.68 14.44
C SER A 25 24.84 2.83 13.16
N ALA A 26 25.06 1.53 13.27
CA ALA A 26 25.13 0.61 12.11
C ALA A 26 23.75 0.19 11.58
N ALA A 27 22.68 0.36 12.36
CA ALA A 27 21.31 0.07 11.95
C ALA A 27 20.69 1.14 11.03
N ILE A 28 21.39 2.26 10.81
CA ILE A 28 20.94 3.41 10.00
C ILE A 28 21.51 3.33 8.57
N CYS A 29 22.05 2.18 8.15
CA CYS A 29 22.42 1.97 6.76
C CYS A 29 21.15 1.86 5.91
N GLN A 30 20.69 3.03 5.46
CA GLN A 30 19.49 3.24 4.67
C GLN A 30 19.52 2.34 3.43
N ALA A 31 18.54 1.45 3.33
CA ALA A 31 18.27 0.74 2.09
C ALA A 31 18.01 1.80 1.00
N ALA A 32 18.82 1.80 -0.05
CA ALA A 32 18.50 2.52 -1.27
C ALA A 32 17.23 1.89 -1.84
N THR A 33 16.07 2.50 -1.59
CA THR A 33 14.80 2.04 -2.14
C THR A 33 14.78 2.40 -3.62
N ALA A 34 14.52 1.42 -4.48
CA ALA A 34 14.13 1.72 -5.86
C ALA A 34 12.93 2.68 -5.83
N ALA A 35 12.93 3.70 -6.68
CA ALA A 35 11.83 4.67 -6.75
C ALA A 35 10.52 3.92 -6.94
N ASP A 36 9.52 4.19 -6.09
CA ASP A 36 8.22 3.50 -6.17
C ASP A 36 7.44 4.14 -7.32
N VAL A 37 7.46 3.48 -8.48
CA VAL A 37 6.76 3.93 -9.68
C VAL A 37 5.41 3.23 -9.76
N LEU A 38 4.36 4.03 -9.78
CA LEU A 38 2.97 3.62 -9.86
C LEU A 38 2.32 4.30 -11.06
N VAL A 39 1.69 3.53 -11.93
CA VAL A 39 0.88 4.04 -13.03
C VAL A 39 -0.58 3.88 -12.64
N VAL A 40 -1.36 4.94 -12.72
CA VAL A 40 -2.81 4.92 -12.52
C VAL A 40 -3.49 5.19 -13.85
N THR A 41 -4.37 4.30 -14.28
CA THR A 41 -5.04 4.36 -15.57
C THR A 41 -6.49 3.85 -15.48
N ASP A 42 -7.16 3.77 -16.62
CA ASP A 42 -8.46 3.13 -16.84
C ASP A 42 -8.37 2.10 -17.99
N SER A 43 -9.41 1.28 -18.19
CA SER A 43 -9.46 0.31 -19.29
C SER A 43 -9.50 0.95 -20.68
N LEU A 44 -9.89 2.22 -20.78
CA LEU A 44 -9.98 2.95 -22.06
C LEU A 44 -8.60 3.42 -22.53
N HIS A 45 -7.65 3.56 -21.61
CA HIS A 45 -6.28 4.01 -21.84
C HIS A 45 -5.28 2.98 -21.30
N PRO A 46 -5.16 1.78 -21.91
CA PRO A 46 -4.23 0.77 -21.42
C PRO A 46 -2.79 1.26 -21.50
N VAL A 47 -2.06 1.19 -20.38
CA VAL A 47 -0.64 1.56 -20.29
C VAL A 47 0.22 0.32 -20.12
N GLN A 48 1.24 0.18 -20.98
CA GLN A 48 2.27 -0.84 -20.80
C GLN A 48 3.33 -0.34 -19.85
N ALA A 49 3.31 -0.86 -18.62
CA ALA A 49 4.31 -0.54 -17.62
C ALA A 49 5.49 -1.54 -17.66
N PRO A 50 6.75 -1.08 -17.48
CA PRO A 50 7.91 -1.96 -17.33
C PRO A 50 7.74 -2.96 -16.18
N ALA A 51 8.43 -4.09 -16.25
CA ALA A 51 8.43 -5.07 -15.16
C ALA A 51 8.87 -4.43 -13.83
N GLY A 52 8.07 -4.62 -12.78
CA GLY A 52 8.32 -4.04 -11.45
C GLY A 52 7.60 -2.72 -11.19
N VAL A 53 6.96 -2.11 -12.19
CA VAL A 53 6.10 -0.94 -12.01
C VAL A 53 4.68 -1.39 -11.69
N ARG A 54 4.09 -0.88 -10.61
CA ARG A 54 2.71 -1.20 -10.25
C ARG A 54 1.77 -0.41 -11.15
N VAL A 55 0.71 -1.06 -11.65
CA VAL A 55 -0.37 -0.40 -12.40
C VAL A 55 -1.68 -0.54 -11.62
N ILE A 56 -2.41 0.56 -11.47
CA ILE A 56 -3.76 0.62 -10.92
C ILE A 56 -4.72 0.96 -12.07
N GLU A 57 -5.72 0.12 -12.28
CA GLU A 57 -6.88 0.42 -13.13
C GLU A 57 -8.04 0.88 -12.25
N LEU A 58 -8.35 2.18 -12.28
CA LEU A 58 -9.40 2.76 -11.42
C LEU A 58 -10.80 2.21 -11.70
N ASP A 59 -11.05 1.81 -12.95
CA ASP A 59 -12.32 1.25 -13.38
C ASP A 59 -12.42 -0.27 -13.15
N GLN A 60 -11.38 -0.91 -12.61
CA GLN A 60 -11.40 -2.34 -12.34
C GLN A 60 -12.47 -2.73 -11.31
N ALA A 61 -12.74 -1.88 -10.31
CA ALA A 61 -13.83 -2.10 -9.36
C ALA A 61 -15.20 -2.08 -10.07
N ALA A 62 -15.44 -1.06 -10.89
CA ALA A 62 -16.67 -0.92 -11.68
C ALA A 62 -16.84 -2.08 -12.68
N ARG A 63 -15.73 -2.60 -13.24
CA ARG A 63 -15.74 -3.75 -14.14
C ARG A 63 -16.15 -5.05 -13.43
N ILE A 64 -15.66 -5.27 -12.21
CA ILE A 64 -16.09 -6.40 -11.38
C ILE A 64 -17.57 -6.27 -10.99
N GLU A 65 -18.03 -5.06 -10.66
CA GLU A 65 -19.46 -4.82 -10.40
C GLU A 65 -20.31 -5.10 -11.64
N ALA A 66 -19.86 -4.68 -12.83
CA ALA A 66 -20.54 -4.97 -14.09
C ALA A 66 -20.60 -6.48 -14.36
N GLU A 67 -19.50 -7.23 -14.14
CA GLU A 67 -19.46 -8.70 -14.22
C GLU A 67 -20.51 -9.34 -13.29
N LEU A 68 -20.59 -8.85 -12.04
CA LEU A 68 -21.58 -9.32 -11.07
C LEU A 68 -23.01 -8.94 -11.46
N ALA A 69 -23.20 -7.81 -12.14
CA ALA A 69 -24.50 -7.27 -12.56
C ALA A 69 -25.01 -7.83 -13.90
N VAL A 70 -24.22 -8.63 -14.62
CA VAL A 70 -24.63 -9.23 -15.90
C VAL A 70 -25.96 -9.98 -15.75
N ASN A 71 -26.95 -9.69 -16.61
CA ASN A 71 -28.23 -10.41 -16.64
C ASN A 71 -28.99 -10.44 -15.30
N LEU A 72 -28.88 -9.40 -14.47
CA LEU A 72 -29.71 -9.31 -13.28
C LEU A 72 -31.19 -9.04 -13.64
N PRO A 73 -32.13 -9.73 -12.97
CA PRO A 73 -33.55 -9.45 -13.12
C PRO A 73 -33.91 -8.09 -12.51
N ALA A 74 -34.99 -7.47 -13.00
CA ALA A 74 -35.50 -6.22 -12.43
C ALA A 74 -36.07 -6.37 -11.01
N ASP A 75 -36.37 -7.60 -10.59
CA ASP A 75 -36.77 -7.92 -9.21
C ASP A 75 -35.53 -7.87 -8.29
N PRO A 76 -35.48 -6.92 -7.32
CA PRO A 76 -34.31 -6.71 -6.47
C PRO A 76 -34.03 -7.91 -5.54
N VAL A 77 -35.05 -8.67 -5.13
CA VAL A 77 -34.88 -9.84 -4.26
C VAL A 77 -34.15 -10.94 -5.03
N ARG A 78 -34.59 -11.21 -6.26
CA ARG A 78 -33.94 -12.18 -7.16
C ARG A 78 -32.55 -11.72 -7.59
N ALA A 79 -32.38 -10.43 -7.89
CA ALA A 79 -31.09 -9.87 -8.24
C ALA A 79 -30.07 -10.04 -7.12
N THR A 80 -30.45 -9.72 -5.88
CA THR A 80 -29.59 -9.90 -4.70
C THR A 80 -29.19 -11.36 -4.53
N ALA A 81 -30.14 -12.30 -4.68
CA ALA A 81 -29.86 -13.73 -4.57
C ALA A 81 -28.83 -14.18 -5.62
N ILE A 82 -28.95 -13.71 -6.87
CA ILE A 82 -28.01 -14.03 -7.95
C ILE A 82 -26.62 -13.43 -7.70
N VAL A 83 -26.53 -12.17 -7.27
CA VAL A 83 -25.24 -11.54 -6.93
C VAL A 83 -24.57 -12.30 -5.78
N GLN A 84 -25.31 -12.62 -4.72
CA GLN A 84 -24.79 -13.40 -3.60
C GLN A 84 -24.31 -14.79 -4.04
N GLN A 85 -25.06 -15.44 -4.93
CA GLN A 85 -24.66 -16.72 -5.50
C GLN A 85 -23.34 -16.59 -6.26
N ARG A 86 -23.22 -15.60 -7.16
CA ARG A 86 -21.98 -15.35 -7.92
C ARG A 86 -20.79 -15.02 -7.04
N LEU A 87 -21.00 -14.25 -5.97
CA LEU A 87 -19.96 -13.96 -4.98
C LEU A 87 -19.48 -15.22 -4.27
N ARG A 88 -20.39 -16.16 -3.95
CA ARG A 88 -20.03 -17.46 -3.37
C ARG A 88 -19.30 -18.34 -4.38
N GLU A 89 -19.77 -18.39 -5.62
CA GLU A 89 -19.16 -19.16 -6.71
C GLU A 89 -17.74 -18.68 -7.06
N GLY A 90 -17.53 -17.36 -7.08
CA GLY A 90 -16.20 -16.76 -7.31
C GLY A 90 -15.22 -16.93 -6.14
N GLY A 91 -15.70 -17.31 -4.95
CA GLY A 91 -14.87 -17.70 -3.82
C GLY A 91 -13.81 -16.67 -3.40
N GLN A 92 -12.69 -17.17 -2.89
CA GLN A 92 -11.60 -16.33 -2.36
C GLN A 92 -10.88 -15.53 -3.46
N ASP A 93 -10.82 -16.03 -4.69
CA ASP A 93 -10.18 -15.32 -5.81
C ASP A 93 -10.93 -14.03 -6.14
N LEU A 94 -12.25 -14.11 -6.26
CA LEU A 94 -13.09 -12.95 -6.49
C LEU A 94 -13.04 -11.98 -5.31
N GLN A 95 -13.08 -12.47 -4.07
CA GLN A 95 -12.94 -11.63 -2.88
C GLN A 95 -11.61 -10.87 -2.85
N ARG A 96 -10.50 -11.53 -3.19
CA ARG A 96 -9.18 -10.88 -3.29
C ARG A 96 -9.15 -9.84 -4.40
N ARG A 97 -9.72 -10.14 -5.58
CA ARG A 97 -9.84 -9.17 -6.70
C ARG A 97 -10.63 -7.94 -6.29
N ILE A 98 -11.78 -8.13 -5.64
CA ILE A 98 -12.63 -7.04 -5.15
C ILE A 98 -11.87 -6.19 -4.13
N ALA A 99 -11.28 -6.83 -3.11
CA ALA A 99 -10.53 -6.13 -2.07
C ALA A 99 -9.37 -5.32 -2.67
N ARG A 100 -8.66 -5.90 -3.63
CA ARG A 100 -7.56 -5.22 -4.32
C ARG A 100 -8.04 -4.03 -5.14
N ALA A 101 -9.10 -4.20 -5.94
CA ALA A 101 -9.62 -3.13 -6.78
C ALA A 101 -10.08 -1.90 -5.95
N TYR A 102 -10.74 -2.11 -4.81
CA TYR A 102 -11.12 -1.00 -3.93
C TYR A 102 -9.94 -0.38 -3.19
N GLN A 103 -8.94 -1.17 -2.78
CA GLN A 103 -7.69 -0.62 -2.22
C GLN A 103 -6.96 0.24 -3.24
N ASP A 104 -6.88 -0.21 -4.49
CA ASP A 104 -6.24 0.51 -5.58
C ASP A 104 -6.93 1.86 -5.86
N VAL A 105 -8.27 1.91 -5.80
CA VAL A 105 -9.04 3.16 -5.88
C VAL A 105 -8.75 4.08 -4.69
N ALA A 106 -8.69 3.54 -3.47
CA ALA A 106 -8.38 4.32 -2.27
C ALA A 106 -6.95 4.89 -2.30
N ASP A 107 -5.97 4.08 -2.74
CA ASP A 107 -4.58 4.49 -2.93
C ASP A 107 -4.49 5.66 -3.93
N ALA A 108 -5.14 5.52 -5.09
CA ALA A 108 -5.14 6.54 -6.13
C ALA A 108 -5.82 7.84 -5.70
N TRP A 109 -6.89 7.76 -4.90
CA TRP A 109 -7.50 8.95 -4.29
C TRP A 109 -6.54 9.61 -3.29
N GLY A 110 -5.83 8.84 -2.47
CA GLY A 110 -4.82 9.37 -1.55
C GLY A 110 -3.70 10.16 -2.24
N LEU A 111 -3.46 9.90 -3.54
CA LEU A 111 -2.48 10.60 -4.38
C LEU A 111 -3.03 11.89 -5.03
N GLY A 112 -4.33 12.19 -4.89
CA GLY A 112 -4.93 13.43 -5.39
C GLY A 112 -4.95 13.55 -6.92
N LEU A 113 -5.02 12.42 -7.62
CA LEU A 113 -4.98 12.38 -9.09
C LEU A 113 -6.19 13.09 -9.71
N THR A 114 -5.94 13.95 -10.70
CA THR A 114 -6.97 14.76 -11.38
C THR A 114 -7.16 14.39 -12.86
N LYS A 115 -6.26 13.57 -13.42
CA LYS A 115 -6.23 13.16 -14.83
C LYS A 115 -5.76 11.71 -14.95
N LEU A 116 -6.17 11.05 -16.04
CA LEU A 116 -5.76 9.70 -16.41
C LEU A 116 -5.32 9.67 -17.88
N PRO A 117 -4.36 8.78 -18.24
CA PRO A 117 -3.47 8.04 -17.33
C PRO A 117 -2.52 9.00 -16.58
N ALA A 118 -2.01 8.54 -15.43
CA ALA A 118 -1.13 9.28 -14.55
C ALA A 118 0.04 8.41 -14.11
N VAL A 119 1.27 8.88 -14.27
CA VAL A 119 2.44 8.22 -13.64
C VAL A 119 2.75 8.92 -12.32
N VAL A 120 3.07 8.15 -11.30
CA VAL A 120 3.39 8.61 -9.94
C VAL A 120 4.73 7.99 -9.57
N VAL A 121 5.68 8.82 -9.14
CA VAL A 121 7.02 8.39 -8.71
C VAL A 121 7.23 8.88 -7.29
N ASP A 122 7.59 7.98 -6.37
CA ASP A 122 7.80 8.30 -4.95
C ASP A 122 6.59 9.01 -4.30
N ARG A 123 5.37 8.60 -4.69
CA ARG A 123 4.09 9.20 -4.28
C ARG A 123 3.90 10.66 -4.72
N CYS A 124 4.78 11.17 -5.56
CA CYS A 124 4.63 12.45 -6.25
C CYS A 124 4.10 12.20 -7.65
N TYR A 125 3.05 12.92 -8.06
CA TYR A 125 2.48 12.82 -9.40
C TYR A 125 3.46 13.38 -10.45
N VAL A 126 3.69 12.61 -11.52
CA VAL A 126 4.61 12.91 -12.62
C VAL A 126 3.91 12.57 -13.94
N ILE A 127 3.16 13.55 -14.48
CA ILE A 127 2.50 13.59 -15.82
C ILE A 127 1.52 12.47 -16.18
#